data_AF-V4RTI2-F1
#
_entry.id   AF-V4RTI2-F1
#
_cell.length_a   1.000
_cell.length_b   1.000
_cell.length_c   1.000
_cell.angle_alpha   90.00
_cell.angle_beta   90.00
_cell.angle_gamma   90.00
#
_symmetry.space_group_name_H-M   'P 1'
#
loop_
_entity.id
_entity.type
_entity.pdbx_description
1 polymer ?
#
loop_
_entity_poly.entity_id
_entity_poly.type
_entity_poly.pdbx_seq_one_letter_code
_entity_poly.pdbx_strand_id
1 'polypeptide(L)'
;MKNAFVTLAAICALSAFPVFAEGPKGFDVAITVDDLPAHGAVPLGINRVDVARDYLAALKAHEVPGVYGFINAIHIKADPSSAEVLKMWRAAGYPLGNHGYSHMNINAGGLEAFEGDLIGNEPVLAELMKGEDWRVLRFPFLNAGTDPALHSGIMAWLKTHNYRIADVTMSFNDWAYTDTYARCMAKGDAVTIEAMKAQYMLGVKASIARGLSGSEKVYGRQIPHVLLIHEGAFTALMLPQVLDTFEKAGAHFVTLDQAQSDPAYSAPSEHRGEQLLIERTAKEKGIDIWKDAPADVDISNLAKLCV
;
A
#
# COMPACT_ATOMS: atom_id res chain seq x y z
N MET A 1 -41.39 -79.93 4.09
CA MET A 1 -40.48 -79.14 3.23
C MET A 1 -40.55 -77.70 3.71
N LYS A 2 -39.54 -77.21 4.43
CA LYS A 2 -39.49 -75.86 5.00
C LYS A 2 -38.34 -75.11 4.33
N ASN A 3 -38.66 -74.06 3.58
CA ASN A 3 -37.70 -73.17 2.93
C ASN A 3 -37.18 -72.15 3.96
N ALA A 4 -35.86 -72.00 4.04
CA ALA A 4 -35.19 -70.94 4.78
C ALA A 4 -34.66 -69.89 3.80
N PHE A 5 -35.12 -68.65 3.93
CA PHE A 5 -34.55 -67.47 3.27
C PHE A 5 -33.35 -66.98 4.09
N VAL A 6 -32.20 -66.80 3.43
CA VAL A 6 -31.03 -66.13 4.01
C VAL A 6 -30.92 -64.76 3.37
N THR A 7 -31.05 -63.70 4.18
CA THR A 7 -30.92 -62.30 3.76
C THR A 7 -29.46 -61.88 3.94
N LEU A 8 -28.79 -61.48 2.86
CA LEU A 8 -27.42 -60.95 2.88
C LEU A 8 -27.47 -59.44 3.15
N ALA A 9 -26.96 -58.98 4.31
CA ALA A 9 -26.81 -57.57 4.61
C ALA A 9 -25.47 -57.05 4.04
N ALA A 10 -25.54 -56.12 3.09
CA ALA A 10 -24.37 -55.41 2.56
C ALA A 10 -23.97 -54.28 3.53
N ILE A 11 -22.76 -54.35 4.08
CA ILE A 11 -22.17 -53.32 4.92
C ILE A 11 -21.44 -52.32 4.01
N CYS A 12 -22.01 -51.14 3.81
CA CYS A 12 -21.32 -50.00 3.21
C CYS A 12 -20.35 -49.40 4.23
N ALA A 13 -19.04 -49.64 4.05
CA ALA A 13 -18.01 -48.92 4.77
C ALA A 13 -17.85 -47.52 4.17
N LEU A 14 -18.36 -46.48 4.86
CA LEU A 14 -18.04 -45.10 4.55
C LEU A 14 -16.60 -44.81 4.99
N SER A 15 -15.68 -44.74 4.04
CA SER A 15 -14.34 -44.22 4.23
C SER A 15 -14.41 -42.71 4.45
N ALA A 16 -14.38 -42.26 5.71
CA ALA A 16 -14.22 -40.86 6.05
C ALA A 16 -12.76 -40.46 5.78
N PHE A 17 -12.50 -39.83 4.63
CA PHE A 17 -11.24 -39.13 4.41
C PHE A 17 -11.21 -37.89 5.30
N PRO A 18 -10.14 -37.65 6.08
CA PRO A 18 -9.98 -36.40 6.78
C PRO A 18 -9.82 -35.30 5.73
N VAL A 19 -10.82 -34.43 5.63
CA VAL A 19 -10.66 -33.12 5.00
C VAL A 19 -9.74 -32.35 5.94
N PHE A 20 -8.44 -32.35 5.64
CA PHE A 20 -7.57 -31.33 6.19
C PHE A 20 -8.11 -30.00 5.67
N ALA A 21 -8.65 -29.19 6.58
CA ALA A 21 -8.91 -27.80 6.25
C ALA A 21 -7.54 -27.22 5.87
N GLU A 22 -7.33 -26.88 4.59
CA GLU A 22 -6.21 -26.03 4.22
C GLU A 22 -6.36 -24.79 5.11
N GLY A 23 -5.37 -24.54 5.98
CA GLY A 23 -5.26 -23.25 6.64
C GLY A 23 -5.33 -22.14 5.59
N PRO A 24 -5.70 -20.90 5.98
CA PRO A 24 -5.72 -19.81 5.02
C PRO A 24 -4.41 -19.81 4.23
N LYS A 25 -4.50 -19.92 2.89
CA LYS A 25 -3.33 -19.85 2.02
C LYS A 25 -2.71 -18.49 2.29
N GLY A 26 -1.50 -18.49 2.85
CA GLY A 26 -0.78 -17.24 3.10
C GLY A 26 -0.55 -16.50 1.78
N PHE A 27 -0.28 -15.21 1.88
CA PHE A 27 -0.11 -14.33 0.73
C PHE A 27 1.14 -13.47 0.93
N ASP A 28 1.80 -13.11 -0.16
CA ASP A 28 2.96 -12.24 -0.10
C ASP A 28 2.50 -10.79 -0.18
N VAL A 29 3.16 -9.90 0.57
CA VAL A 29 2.88 -8.45 0.50
C VAL A 29 4.16 -7.64 0.67
N ALA A 30 4.39 -6.71 -0.25
CA ALA A 30 5.41 -5.69 -0.12
C ALA A 30 4.82 -4.44 0.54
N ILE A 31 5.54 -3.87 1.50
CA ILE A 31 5.19 -2.58 2.09
C ILE A 31 5.87 -1.47 1.30
N THR A 32 5.12 -0.44 0.93
CA THR A 32 5.62 0.79 0.31
C THR A 32 5.07 1.99 1.03
N VAL A 33 5.90 3.04 1.14
CA VAL A 33 5.56 4.22 1.93
C VAL A 33 5.71 5.47 1.07
N ASP A 34 4.64 6.24 0.97
CA ASP A 34 4.58 7.47 0.20
C ASP A 34 4.77 8.70 1.11
N ASP A 35 4.99 9.85 0.48
CA ASP A 35 5.13 11.18 1.08
C ASP A 35 6.31 11.34 2.05
N LEU A 36 7.42 10.64 1.80
CA LEU A 36 8.66 10.92 2.52
C LEU A 36 9.24 12.27 2.09
N PRO A 37 9.90 13.03 2.98
CA PRO A 37 10.11 12.79 4.42
C PRO A 37 8.98 13.30 5.34
N ALA A 38 7.81 13.66 4.80
CA ALA A 38 6.80 14.37 5.56
C ALA A 38 5.38 14.22 4.99
N HIS A 39 4.52 13.51 5.72
CA HIS A 39 3.08 13.51 5.48
C HIS A 39 2.27 14.23 6.57
N GLY A 40 1.33 15.09 6.18
CA GLY A 40 0.38 15.79 7.07
C GLY A 40 1.01 16.54 8.26
N ALA A 41 0.24 16.91 9.28
CA ALA A 41 0.73 17.60 10.48
C ALA A 41 1.36 16.65 11.51
N VAL A 42 2.31 17.16 12.29
CA VAL A 42 2.86 16.46 13.47
C VAL A 42 2.25 17.01 14.77
N PRO A 43 1.96 16.18 15.78
CA PRO A 43 1.54 16.66 17.10
C PRO A 43 2.60 17.57 17.74
N LEU A 44 2.15 18.47 18.63
CA LEU A 44 3.06 19.35 19.38
C LEU A 44 4.11 18.54 20.17
N GLY A 45 5.37 18.93 20.04
CA GLY A 45 6.50 18.26 20.70
C GLY A 45 7.03 17.01 19.97
N ILE A 46 6.42 16.62 18.84
CA ILE A 46 6.90 15.57 17.96
C ILE A 46 7.44 16.21 16.68
N ASN A 47 8.60 15.78 16.20
CA ASN A 47 9.15 16.20 14.91
C ASN A 47 9.17 15.03 13.90
N ARG A 48 9.59 15.31 12.65
CA ARG A 48 9.64 14.30 11.58
C ARG A 48 10.63 13.17 11.84
N VAL A 49 11.75 13.47 12.50
CA VAL A 49 12.75 12.47 12.91
C VAL A 49 12.16 11.52 13.95
N ASP A 50 11.32 12.00 14.87
CA ASP A 50 10.60 11.14 15.82
C ASP A 50 9.64 10.19 15.10
N VAL A 51 8.84 10.71 14.16
CA VAL A 51 7.92 9.90 13.34
C VAL A 51 8.69 8.83 12.58
N ALA A 52 9.75 9.21 11.86
CA ALA A 52 10.57 8.28 11.08
C ALA A 52 11.25 7.22 11.96
N ARG A 53 11.77 7.61 13.13
CA ARG A 53 12.38 6.67 14.08
C ARG A 53 11.39 5.59 14.49
N ASP A 54 10.19 5.99 14.90
CA ASP A 54 9.19 5.06 15.42
C ASP A 54 8.64 4.17 14.27
N TYR A 55 8.49 4.73 13.08
CA TYR A 55 8.12 4.01 11.86
C TYR A 55 9.14 2.93 11.48
N LEU A 56 10.42 3.30 11.38
CA LEU A 56 11.52 2.39 11.05
C LEU A 56 11.73 1.33 12.14
N ALA A 57 11.50 1.68 13.41
CA ALA A 57 11.55 0.71 14.51
C ALA A 57 10.48 -0.38 14.36
N ALA A 58 9.25 -0.01 13.97
CA ALA A 58 8.19 -0.97 13.71
C ALA A 58 8.49 -1.87 12.51
N LEU A 59 8.94 -1.30 11.37
CA LEU A 59 9.34 -2.10 10.21
C LEU A 59 10.45 -3.10 10.55
N LYS A 60 11.45 -2.67 11.34
CA LYS A 60 12.54 -3.54 11.80
C LYS A 60 12.05 -4.64 12.74
N ALA A 61 11.14 -4.33 13.67
CA ALA A 61 10.62 -5.30 14.63
C ALA A 61 9.84 -6.44 13.96
N HIS A 62 9.22 -6.16 12.81
CA HIS A 62 8.49 -7.11 11.97
C HIS A 62 9.32 -7.66 10.80
N GLU A 63 10.63 -7.38 10.77
CA GLU A 63 11.55 -7.87 9.74
C GLU A 63 11.12 -7.57 8.29
N VAL A 64 10.43 -6.45 8.07
CA VAL A 64 9.87 -6.08 6.75
C VAL A 64 11.03 -5.77 5.77
N PRO A 65 11.20 -6.53 4.67
CA PRO A 65 12.35 -6.37 3.79
C PRO A 65 12.10 -5.35 2.68
N GLY A 66 13.11 -4.55 2.35
CA GLY A 66 13.15 -3.77 1.11
C GLY A 66 11.98 -2.80 0.89
N VAL A 67 11.48 -2.18 1.96
CA VAL A 67 10.42 -1.17 1.92
C VAL A 67 10.87 0.02 1.07
N TYR A 68 10.19 0.30 -0.03
CA TYR A 68 10.45 1.52 -0.79
C TYR A 68 9.80 2.73 -0.10
N GLY A 69 10.60 3.76 0.14
CA GLY A 69 10.13 5.10 0.51
C GLY A 69 10.08 6.02 -0.71
N PHE A 70 8.90 6.46 -1.11
CA PHE A 70 8.69 7.36 -2.24
C PHE A 70 8.75 8.82 -1.75
N ILE A 71 9.68 9.61 -2.29
CA ILE A 71 10.01 10.93 -1.73
C ILE A 71 9.41 12.09 -2.52
N ASN A 72 9.14 13.20 -1.83
CA ASN A 72 8.86 14.53 -2.37
C ASN A 72 9.87 15.54 -1.81
N ALA A 73 10.92 15.85 -2.58
CA ALA A 73 12.01 16.70 -2.11
C ALA A 73 11.60 18.16 -1.80
N ILE A 74 10.40 18.62 -2.19
CA ILE A 74 9.91 19.95 -1.80
C ILE A 74 9.88 20.13 -0.28
N HIS A 75 9.65 19.06 0.49
CA HIS A 75 9.60 19.12 1.94
C HIS A 75 10.96 19.46 2.56
N ILE A 76 12.07 19.09 1.91
CA ILE A 76 13.43 19.46 2.34
C ILE A 76 13.64 20.97 2.18
N LYS A 77 13.09 21.58 1.14
CA LYS A 77 13.15 23.03 0.96
C LYS A 77 12.32 23.76 2.02
N ALA A 78 11.15 23.22 2.36
CA ALA A 78 10.26 23.81 3.36
C ALA A 78 10.81 23.65 4.79
N ASP A 79 11.42 22.51 5.09
CA ASP A 79 12.06 22.19 6.36
C ASP A 79 13.35 21.39 6.10
N PRO A 80 14.52 22.05 6.11
CA PRO A 80 15.81 21.38 5.89
C PRO A 80 16.12 20.25 6.88
N SER A 81 15.50 20.24 8.06
CA SER A 81 15.70 19.17 9.04
C SER A 81 15.08 17.83 8.59
N SER A 82 14.09 17.88 7.68
CA SER A 82 13.45 16.69 7.13
C SER A 82 14.38 15.86 6.22
N ALA A 83 15.50 16.42 5.75
CA ALA A 83 16.52 15.66 5.04
C ALA A 83 17.12 14.52 5.89
N GLU A 84 17.12 14.67 7.22
CA GLU A 84 17.62 13.63 8.14
C GLU A 84 16.75 12.36 8.08
N VAL A 85 15.44 12.51 7.89
CA VAL A 85 14.51 11.37 7.74
C VAL A 85 14.94 10.49 6.57
N LEU A 86 15.22 11.07 5.40
CA LEU A 86 15.63 10.28 4.23
C LEU A 86 16.96 9.56 4.48
N LYS A 87 17.89 10.17 5.22
CA LYS A 87 19.15 9.50 5.61
C LYS A 87 18.89 8.34 6.58
N MET A 88 17.95 8.48 7.52
CA MET A 88 17.55 7.40 8.41
C MET A 88 16.98 6.21 7.63
N TRP A 89 16.13 6.46 6.63
CA TRP A 89 15.61 5.43 5.74
C TRP A 89 16.73 4.68 5.00
N ARG A 90 17.70 5.40 4.43
CA ARG A 90 18.87 4.80 3.78
C ARG A 90 19.75 4.02 4.77
N ALA A 91 19.97 4.56 5.97
CA ALA A 91 20.73 3.89 7.02
C ALA A 91 20.04 2.61 7.54
N ALA A 92 18.72 2.53 7.46
CA ALA A 92 17.94 1.32 7.74
C ALA A 92 18.00 0.29 6.60
N GLY A 93 18.62 0.61 5.47
CA GLY A 93 18.75 -0.27 4.31
C GLY A 93 17.56 -0.22 3.35
N TYR A 94 16.68 0.77 3.49
CA TYR A 94 15.49 0.90 2.66
C TYR A 94 15.76 1.76 1.40
N PRO A 95 15.36 1.30 0.20
CA PRO A 95 15.50 2.08 -1.03
C PRO A 95 14.53 3.27 -1.07
N LEU A 96 14.91 4.28 -1.84
CA LEU A 96 14.08 5.45 -2.12
C LEU A 96 13.66 5.46 -3.59
N GLY A 97 12.43 5.90 -3.83
CA GLY A 97 11.84 6.07 -5.16
C GLY A 97 11.30 7.48 -5.39
N ASN A 98 10.95 7.77 -6.63
CA ASN A 98 10.42 9.05 -7.05
C ASN A 98 8.90 9.12 -6.81
N HIS A 99 8.43 10.19 -6.15
CA HIS A 99 7.01 10.50 -6.00
C HIS A 99 6.64 11.88 -6.59
N GLY A 100 7.49 12.40 -7.49
CA GLY A 100 7.43 13.80 -7.91
C GLY A 100 8.03 14.75 -6.86
N TYR A 101 8.56 15.88 -7.29
CA TYR A 101 9.15 16.86 -6.39
C TYR A 101 8.09 17.47 -5.45
N SER A 102 6.91 17.81 -5.98
CA SER A 102 5.86 18.56 -5.27
C SER A 102 4.59 17.77 -4.96
N HIS A 103 4.57 16.46 -5.22
CA HIS A 103 3.37 15.62 -5.15
C HIS A 103 2.26 16.13 -6.09
N MET A 104 2.63 16.62 -7.29
CA MET A 104 1.64 17.17 -8.20
C MET A 104 0.80 16.07 -8.88
N ASN A 105 -0.48 16.36 -9.09
CA ASN A 105 -1.34 15.52 -9.91
C ASN A 105 -1.05 15.82 -11.39
N ILE A 106 -0.67 14.80 -12.16
CA ILE A 106 -0.41 14.94 -13.61
C ILE A 106 -1.60 15.55 -14.37
N ASN A 107 -2.84 15.27 -13.94
CA ASN A 107 -4.06 15.79 -14.56
C ASN A 107 -4.27 17.30 -14.34
N ALA A 108 -3.53 17.93 -13.40
CA ALA A 108 -3.65 19.35 -13.11
C ALA A 108 -2.63 20.22 -13.86
N GLY A 109 -1.45 19.68 -14.20
CA GLY A 109 -0.35 20.44 -14.81
C GLY A 109 -0.02 20.09 -16.26
N GLY A 110 -0.54 18.96 -16.76
CA GLY A 110 -0.17 18.45 -18.09
C GLY A 110 1.20 17.77 -18.12
N LEU A 111 1.58 17.26 -19.29
CA LEU A 111 2.74 16.38 -19.44
C LEU A 111 4.07 17.06 -19.07
N GLU A 112 4.36 18.21 -19.68
CA GLU A 112 5.64 18.93 -19.48
C GLU A 112 5.85 19.33 -18.01
N ALA A 113 4.81 19.81 -17.34
CA ALA A 113 4.90 20.17 -15.92
C ALA A 113 5.19 18.94 -15.05
N PHE A 114 4.54 17.80 -15.34
CA PHE A 114 4.74 16.57 -14.59
C PHE A 114 6.15 15.99 -14.82
N GLU A 115 6.63 15.97 -16.06
CA GLU A 115 8.02 15.59 -16.37
C GLU A 115 9.02 16.46 -15.60
N GLY A 116 8.80 17.78 -15.59
CA GLY A 116 9.61 18.72 -14.82
C GLY A 116 9.59 18.46 -13.31
N ASP A 117 8.45 18.06 -12.76
CA ASP A 117 8.30 17.71 -11.34
C ASP A 117 9.02 16.40 -10.99
N LEU A 118 8.98 15.39 -11.87
CA LEU A 118 9.76 14.17 -11.70
C LEU A 118 11.27 14.47 -11.72
N ILE A 119 11.72 15.26 -12.71
CA ILE A 119 13.13 15.68 -12.86
C ILE A 119 13.58 16.48 -11.64
N GLY A 120 12.73 17.37 -11.12
CA GLY A 120 13.05 18.19 -9.95
C GLY A 120 13.37 17.38 -8.68
N ASN A 121 12.87 16.14 -8.61
CA ASN A 121 13.09 15.24 -7.48
C ASN A 121 14.39 14.43 -7.60
N GLU A 122 14.90 14.24 -8.82
CA GLU A 122 16.04 13.37 -9.12
C GLU A 122 17.36 13.75 -8.42
N PRO A 123 17.73 15.03 -8.21
CA PRO A 123 18.99 15.36 -7.55
C PRO A 123 19.13 14.76 -6.15
N VAL A 124 18.04 14.79 -5.35
CA VAL A 124 18.02 14.23 -4.00
C VAL A 124 18.09 12.70 -4.04
N LEU A 125 17.34 12.07 -4.96
CA LEU A 125 17.40 10.62 -5.16
C LEU A 125 18.80 10.16 -5.59
N ALA A 126 19.40 10.84 -6.57
CA ALA A 126 20.72 10.50 -7.07
C ALA A 126 21.82 10.63 -6.00
N GLU A 127 21.70 11.59 -5.09
CA GLU A 127 22.60 11.73 -3.95
C GLU A 127 22.43 10.58 -2.94
N LEU A 128 21.19 10.29 -2.52
CA LEU A 128 20.90 9.35 -1.44
C LEU A 128 20.92 7.87 -1.86
N MET A 129 20.67 7.59 -3.14
CA MET A 129 20.65 6.26 -3.75
C MET A 129 21.89 6.01 -4.61
N LYS A 130 23.02 6.65 -4.29
CA LYS A 130 24.25 6.54 -5.09
C LYS A 130 24.68 5.08 -5.25
N GLY A 131 24.75 4.62 -6.49
CA GLY A 131 25.13 3.24 -6.83
C GLY A 131 23.97 2.25 -6.85
N GLU A 132 22.75 2.71 -6.55
CA GLU A 132 21.51 1.93 -6.61
C GLU A 132 20.54 2.57 -7.62
N ASP A 133 19.59 1.77 -8.11
CA ASP A 133 18.56 2.29 -9.02
C ASP A 133 17.38 2.86 -8.23
N TRP A 134 17.13 4.15 -8.43
CA TRP A 134 16.05 4.91 -7.80
C TRP A 134 14.93 5.26 -8.79
N ARG A 135 15.02 4.81 -10.06
CA ARG A 135 14.03 5.07 -11.11
C ARG A 135 12.78 4.21 -10.95
N VAL A 136 12.21 4.29 -9.76
CA VAL A 136 10.97 3.64 -9.37
C VAL A 136 9.99 4.75 -9.05
N LEU A 137 8.90 4.82 -9.81
CA LEU A 137 7.90 5.86 -9.70
C LEU A 137 6.63 5.33 -9.05
N ARG A 138 6.18 6.02 -8.01
CA ARG A 138 4.79 6.00 -7.58
C ARG A 138 4.13 7.28 -8.08
N PHE A 139 3.06 7.16 -8.86
CA PHE A 139 2.31 8.34 -9.29
C PHE A 139 1.58 8.97 -8.09
N PRO A 140 1.72 10.28 -7.83
CA PRO A 140 0.86 10.99 -6.88
C PRO A 140 -0.61 10.71 -7.15
N PHE A 141 -1.37 10.46 -6.07
CA PHE A 141 -2.79 10.12 -6.13
C PHE A 141 -3.12 8.83 -6.91
N LEU A 142 -2.11 8.03 -7.27
CA LEU A 142 -2.25 6.91 -8.22
C LEU A 142 -2.87 7.36 -9.56
N ASN A 143 -2.54 8.58 -9.99
CA ASN A 143 -3.02 9.13 -11.25
C ASN A 143 -1.88 9.17 -12.27
N ALA A 144 -1.97 8.31 -13.29
CA ALA A 144 -1.05 8.22 -14.42
C ALA A 144 -1.57 8.95 -15.67
N GLY A 145 -2.57 9.82 -15.52
CA GLY A 145 -3.16 10.61 -16.61
C GLY A 145 -4.45 9.98 -17.10
N THR A 146 -5.58 10.66 -16.87
CA THR A 146 -6.90 10.16 -17.28
C THR A 146 -7.23 10.49 -18.74
N ASP A 147 -6.53 11.46 -19.33
CA ASP A 147 -6.58 11.73 -20.76
C ASP A 147 -5.66 10.73 -21.51
N PRO A 148 -6.12 10.05 -22.58
CA PRO A 148 -5.32 9.05 -23.28
C PRO A 148 -4.01 9.57 -23.87
N ALA A 149 -3.96 10.82 -24.33
CA ALA A 149 -2.74 11.40 -24.89
C ALA A 149 -1.75 11.73 -23.77
N LEU A 150 -2.23 12.27 -22.65
CA LEU A 150 -1.44 12.50 -21.45
C LEU A 150 -0.85 11.18 -20.90
N HIS A 151 -1.68 10.14 -20.78
CA HIS A 151 -1.26 8.81 -20.33
C HIS A 151 -0.19 8.21 -21.26
N SER A 152 -0.45 8.21 -22.56
CA SER A 152 0.50 7.67 -23.55
C SER A 152 1.82 8.45 -23.55
N GLY A 153 1.74 9.78 -23.41
CA GLY A 153 2.89 10.66 -23.31
C GLY A 153 3.77 10.33 -22.10
N ILE A 154 3.18 10.22 -20.91
CA ILE A 154 3.96 9.92 -19.70
C ILE A 154 4.52 8.49 -19.74
N MET A 155 3.77 7.50 -20.25
CA MET A 155 4.30 6.14 -20.41
C MET A 155 5.50 6.09 -21.37
N ALA A 156 5.46 6.86 -22.46
CA ALA A 156 6.58 6.98 -23.38
C ALA A 156 7.80 7.65 -22.71
N TRP A 157 7.57 8.72 -21.96
CA TRP A 157 8.63 9.42 -21.23
C TRP A 157 9.29 8.53 -20.17
N LEU A 158 8.50 7.80 -19.37
CA LEU A 158 9.03 6.89 -18.36
C LEU A 158 9.92 5.81 -18.99
N LYS A 159 9.50 5.28 -20.14
CA LYS A 159 10.29 4.30 -20.89
C LYS A 159 11.63 4.87 -21.35
N THR A 160 11.68 6.10 -21.89
CA THR A 160 12.93 6.72 -22.35
C THR A 160 13.86 7.10 -21.20
N HIS A 161 13.31 7.36 -20.02
CA HIS A 161 14.05 7.71 -18.81
C HIS A 161 14.34 6.53 -17.88
N ASN A 162 13.99 5.30 -18.31
CA ASN A 162 14.19 4.04 -17.59
C ASN A 162 13.47 3.96 -16.23
N TYR A 163 12.31 4.60 -16.10
CA TYR A 163 11.46 4.46 -14.93
C TYR A 163 10.64 3.18 -15.00
N ARG A 164 10.55 2.48 -13.86
CA ARG A 164 9.53 1.46 -13.60
C ARG A 164 8.47 2.02 -12.66
N ILE A 165 7.24 1.54 -12.82
CA ILE A 165 6.12 1.94 -11.96
C ILE A 165 6.05 1.00 -10.75
N ALA A 166 5.79 1.57 -9.58
CA ALA A 166 5.39 0.85 -8.39
C ALA A 166 3.86 0.86 -8.28
N ASP A 167 3.21 -0.13 -8.87
CA ASP A 167 1.77 -0.33 -8.75
C ASP A 167 1.38 -0.69 -7.31
N VAL A 168 0.09 -0.55 -7.02
CA VAL A 168 -0.49 -0.81 -5.70
C VAL A 168 -1.67 -1.76 -5.84
N THR A 169 -1.83 -2.68 -4.90
CA THR A 169 -2.98 -3.59 -4.86
C THR A 169 -3.81 -3.45 -3.58
N MET A 170 -3.23 -2.89 -2.52
CA MET A 170 -3.89 -2.69 -1.23
C MET A 170 -3.60 -1.26 -0.73
N SER A 171 -4.64 -0.60 -0.24
CA SER A 171 -4.55 0.66 0.53
C SER A 171 -5.78 0.75 1.44
N PHE A 172 -5.76 1.62 2.45
CA PHE A 172 -6.86 1.75 3.42
C PHE A 172 -7.07 3.17 3.94
N ASN A 173 -6.72 4.17 3.13
CA ASN A 173 -6.88 5.60 3.45
C ASN A 173 -6.17 6.05 4.74
N ASP A 174 -5.00 5.48 5.04
CA ASP A 174 -4.23 5.83 6.22
C ASP A 174 -3.86 7.33 6.28
N TRP A 175 -3.62 7.92 5.10
CA TRP A 175 -3.27 9.32 4.92
C TRP A 175 -4.23 10.29 5.63
N ALA A 176 -5.52 9.94 5.69
CA ALA A 176 -6.59 10.84 6.14
C ALA A 176 -6.56 11.13 7.66
N TYR A 177 -5.82 10.32 8.42
CA TYR A 177 -5.88 10.37 9.89
C TYR A 177 -4.87 11.34 10.51
N THR A 178 -3.75 11.62 9.84
CA THR A 178 -2.61 12.32 10.44
C THR A 178 -2.95 13.73 10.94
N ASP A 179 -3.61 14.55 10.13
CA ASP A 179 -3.98 15.92 10.55
C ASP A 179 -5.00 15.92 11.69
N THR A 180 -5.93 14.97 11.65
CA THR A 180 -6.92 14.80 12.71
C THR A 180 -6.27 14.33 14.00
N TYR A 181 -5.29 13.44 13.92
CA TYR A 181 -4.53 12.98 15.08
C TYR A 181 -3.76 14.13 15.74
N ALA A 182 -3.03 14.95 14.96
CA ALA A 182 -2.34 16.12 15.49
C ALA A 182 -3.30 17.10 16.18
N ARG A 183 -4.48 17.33 15.58
CA ARG A 183 -5.53 18.19 16.15
C ARG A 183 -6.11 17.61 17.45
N CYS A 184 -6.44 16.33 17.49
CA CYS A 184 -6.96 15.68 18.70
C CYS A 184 -5.93 15.64 19.84
N MET A 185 -4.65 15.41 19.52
CA MET A 185 -3.55 15.48 20.49
C MET A 185 -3.45 16.87 21.12
N ALA A 186 -3.58 17.94 20.32
CA ALA A 186 -3.56 19.32 20.83
C ALA A 186 -4.74 19.63 21.77
N LYS A 187 -5.87 18.94 21.62
CA LYS A 187 -7.05 19.07 22.50
C LYS A 187 -7.02 18.13 23.71
N GLY A 188 -6.09 17.17 23.75
CA GLY A 188 -6.06 16.12 24.77
C GLY A 188 -7.24 15.14 24.67
N ASP A 189 -7.85 15.00 23.48
CA ASP A 189 -9.03 14.15 23.29
C ASP A 189 -8.64 12.67 23.06
N ALA A 190 -8.22 12.02 24.14
CA ALA A 190 -7.80 10.61 24.11
C ALA A 190 -8.94 9.66 23.70
N VAL A 191 -10.19 9.98 24.04
CA VAL A 191 -11.36 9.14 23.70
C VAL A 191 -11.55 9.10 22.19
N THR A 192 -11.49 10.27 21.53
CA THR A 192 -11.58 10.34 20.07
C THR A 192 -10.40 9.67 19.39
N ILE A 193 -9.18 9.81 19.93
CA ILE A 193 -8.01 9.11 19.41
C ILE A 193 -8.20 7.59 19.46
N GLU A 194 -8.68 7.03 20.56
CA GLU A 194 -8.96 5.59 20.64
C GLU A 194 -10.06 5.13 19.65
N ALA A 195 -11.11 5.94 19.46
CA ALA A 195 -12.12 5.66 18.45
C ALA A 195 -11.52 5.66 17.03
N MET A 196 -10.61 6.60 16.73
CA MET A 196 -9.89 6.63 15.46
C MET A 196 -9.02 5.39 15.25
N LYS A 197 -8.32 4.90 16.29
CA LYS A 197 -7.52 3.66 16.19
C LYS A 197 -8.39 2.47 15.83
N ALA A 198 -9.55 2.35 16.47
CA ALA A 198 -10.50 1.28 16.16
C ALA A 198 -11.01 1.37 14.71
N GLN A 199 -11.42 2.56 14.27
CA GLN A 199 -11.84 2.83 12.90
C GLN A 199 -10.74 2.52 11.88
N TYR A 200 -9.51 2.93 12.15
CA TYR A 200 -8.33 2.67 11.31
C TYR A 200 -8.09 1.17 11.12
N MET A 201 -8.18 0.37 12.19
CA MET A 201 -8.01 -1.08 12.11
C MET A 201 -9.16 -1.80 11.41
N LEU A 202 -10.35 -1.21 11.30
CA LEU A 202 -11.40 -1.71 10.40
C LEU A 202 -10.98 -1.55 8.94
N GLY A 203 -10.36 -0.42 8.58
CA GLY A 203 -9.85 -0.15 7.23
C GLY A 203 -8.75 -1.14 6.84
N VAL A 204 -7.80 -1.40 7.73
CA VAL A 204 -6.74 -2.42 7.52
C VAL A 204 -7.35 -3.78 7.18
N LYS A 205 -8.31 -4.26 8.00
CA LYS A 205 -8.97 -5.56 7.78
C LYS A 205 -9.78 -5.59 6.48
N ALA A 206 -10.49 -4.50 6.17
CA ALA A 206 -11.24 -4.37 4.92
C ALA A 206 -10.31 -4.42 3.70
N SER A 207 -9.15 -3.76 3.76
CA SER A 207 -8.15 -3.74 2.69
C SER A 207 -7.56 -5.12 2.41
N ILE A 208 -7.19 -5.87 3.46
CA ILE A 208 -6.74 -7.27 3.33
C ILE A 208 -7.84 -8.09 2.63
N ALA A 209 -9.06 -8.07 3.15
CA ALA A 209 -10.16 -8.85 2.61
C ALA A 209 -10.50 -8.48 1.14
N ARG A 210 -10.49 -7.20 0.81
CA ARG A 210 -10.71 -6.70 -0.56
C ARG A 210 -9.59 -7.11 -1.51
N GLY A 211 -8.33 -6.98 -1.08
CA GLY A 211 -7.18 -7.37 -1.89
C GLY A 211 -7.19 -8.85 -2.21
N LEU A 212 -7.43 -9.71 -1.20
CA LEU A 212 -7.45 -11.16 -1.41
C LEU A 212 -8.64 -11.62 -2.29
N SER A 213 -9.84 -11.11 -2.01
CA SER A 213 -11.04 -11.42 -2.80
C SER A 213 -10.93 -10.89 -4.23
N GLY A 214 -10.43 -9.66 -4.39
CA GLY A 214 -10.21 -9.04 -5.70
C GLY A 214 -9.17 -9.80 -6.52
N SER A 215 -8.06 -10.22 -5.91
CA SER A 215 -7.04 -11.02 -6.60
C SER A 215 -7.62 -12.33 -7.11
N GLU A 216 -8.37 -13.05 -6.27
CA GLU A 216 -8.99 -14.32 -6.65
C GLU A 216 -9.96 -14.13 -7.83
N LYS A 217 -10.82 -13.11 -7.77
CA LYS A 217 -11.79 -12.82 -8.84
C LYS A 217 -11.14 -12.41 -10.16
N VAL A 218 -10.06 -11.64 -10.11
CA VAL A 218 -9.43 -11.05 -11.31
C VAL A 218 -8.39 -11.97 -11.95
N TYR A 219 -7.67 -12.73 -11.13
CA TYR A 219 -6.53 -13.55 -11.55
C TYR A 219 -6.71 -15.05 -11.30
N GLY A 220 -7.75 -15.47 -10.57
CA GLY A 220 -7.99 -16.88 -10.22
C GLY A 220 -6.97 -17.45 -9.23
N ARG A 221 -6.24 -16.57 -8.54
CA ARG A 221 -5.23 -16.88 -7.51
C ARG A 221 -4.90 -15.64 -6.70
N GLN A 222 -4.16 -15.83 -5.61
CA GLN A 222 -3.47 -14.76 -4.91
C GLN A 222 -2.20 -14.36 -5.68
N ILE A 223 -2.13 -13.11 -6.13
CA ILE A 223 -0.88 -12.49 -6.58
C ILE A 223 -0.16 -11.92 -5.34
N PRO A 224 1.18 -11.78 -5.36
CA PRO A 224 1.85 -10.95 -4.37
C PRO A 224 1.25 -9.54 -4.39
N HIS A 225 1.03 -8.97 -3.22
CA HIS A 225 0.41 -7.67 -3.05
C HIS A 225 1.45 -6.56 -2.82
N VAL A 226 1.05 -5.32 -3.10
CA VAL A 226 1.77 -4.12 -2.71
C VAL A 226 0.82 -3.25 -1.88
N LEU A 227 1.19 -3.03 -0.62
CA LEU A 227 0.51 -2.13 0.30
C LEU A 227 1.10 -0.72 0.18
N LEU A 228 0.24 0.25 -0.08
CA LEU A 228 0.55 1.69 0.02
C LEU A 228 0.07 2.22 1.38
N ILE A 229 0.99 2.87 2.08
CA ILE A 229 0.77 3.67 3.30
C ILE A 229 1.65 4.93 3.25
N HIS A 230 1.52 5.85 4.20
CA HIS A 230 2.23 7.14 4.21
C HIS A 230 3.00 7.35 5.51
N GLU A 231 4.09 8.13 5.48
CA GLU A 231 4.89 8.45 6.68
C GLU A 231 4.25 9.56 7.54
N GLY A 232 3.00 9.34 7.93
CA GLY A 232 2.25 10.23 8.82
C GLY A 232 2.42 9.85 10.29
N ALA A 233 2.27 10.82 11.20
CA ALA A 233 2.40 10.58 12.64
C ALA A 233 1.40 9.53 13.18
N PHE A 234 0.18 9.50 12.64
CA PHE A 234 -0.80 8.48 13.05
C PHE A 234 -0.48 7.10 12.45
N THR A 235 -0.02 7.05 11.20
CA THR A 235 0.43 5.80 10.58
C THR A 235 1.61 5.21 11.36
N ALA A 236 2.60 6.02 11.76
CA ALA A 236 3.73 5.58 12.59
C ALA A 236 3.26 4.97 13.93
N LEU A 237 2.31 5.63 14.61
CA LEU A 237 1.73 5.13 15.85
C LEU A 237 1.04 3.77 15.67
N MET A 238 0.32 3.59 14.57
CA MET A 238 -0.50 2.40 14.31
C MET A 238 0.28 1.26 13.64
N LEU A 239 1.43 1.55 13.04
CA LEU A 239 2.15 0.61 12.18
C LEU A 239 2.43 -0.76 12.82
N PRO A 240 2.85 -0.87 14.11
CA PRO A 240 3.00 -2.18 14.74
C PRO A 240 1.71 -3.02 14.70
N GLN A 241 0.55 -2.41 14.96
CA GLN A 241 -0.74 -3.11 14.94
C GLN A 241 -1.20 -3.45 13.52
N VAL A 242 -0.85 -2.61 12.54
CA VAL A 242 -1.08 -2.89 11.12
C VAL A 242 -0.31 -4.14 10.71
N LEU A 243 1.00 -4.17 10.95
CA LEU A 243 1.87 -5.30 10.57
C LEU A 243 1.46 -6.59 11.28
N ASP A 244 1.19 -6.54 12.58
CA ASP A 244 0.59 -7.64 13.36
C ASP A 244 -0.68 -8.21 12.69
N THR A 245 -1.53 -7.32 12.15
CA THR A 245 -2.82 -7.71 11.56
C THR A 245 -2.62 -8.38 10.21
N PHE A 246 -1.65 -7.91 9.41
CA PHE A 246 -1.25 -8.59 8.17
C PHE A 246 -0.67 -9.98 8.47
N GLU A 247 0.27 -10.10 9.41
CA GLU A 247 0.86 -11.40 9.79
C GLU A 247 -0.19 -12.37 10.31
N LYS A 248 -1.11 -11.92 11.19
CA LYS A 248 -2.23 -12.74 11.68
C LYS A 248 -3.20 -13.17 10.58
N ALA A 249 -3.28 -12.41 9.49
CA ALA A 249 -4.05 -12.78 8.30
C ALA A 249 -3.31 -13.76 7.38
N GLY A 250 -2.04 -14.09 7.67
CA GLY A 250 -1.21 -15.00 6.88
C GLY A 250 -0.29 -14.30 5.87
N ALA A 251 0.00 -13.01 6.06
CA ALA A 251 0.93 -12.28 5.20
C ALA A 251 2.38 -12.75 5.41
N HIS A 252 3.13 -12.82 4.32
CA HIS A 252 4.59 -12.88 4.31
C HIS A 252 5.12 -11.59 3.69
N PHE A 253 5.99 -10.88 4.41
CA PHE A 253 6.56 -9.65 3.88
C PHE A 253 7.65 -9.95 2.84
N VAL A 254 7.51 -9.36 1.65
CA VAL A 254 8.45 -9.49 0.53
C VAL A 254 8.88 -8.11 0.04
N THR A 255 9.94 -8.04 -0.75
CA THR A 255 10.36 -6.77 -1.36
C THR A 255 9.41 -6.37 -2.50
N LEU A 256 9.38 -5.08 -2.84
CA LEU A 256 8.62 -4.59 -4.01
C LEU A 256 9.03 -5.31 -5.30
N ASP A 257 10.32 -5.60 -5.48
CA ASP A 257 10.83 -6.29 -6.67
C ASP A 257 10.35 -7.75 -6.74
N GLN A 258 10.27 -8.44 -5.60
CA GLN A 258 9.68 -9.77 -5.53
C GLN A 258 8.19 -9.73 -5.86
N ALA A 259 7.43 -8.79 -5.28
CA ALA A 259 6.00 -8.68 -5.53
C ALA A 259 5.70 -8.39 -7.01
N GLN A 260 6.37 -7.39 -7.60
CA GLN A 260 6.13 -7.00 -8.99
C GLN A 260 6.81 -7.89 -10.03
N SER A 261 7.51 -8.95 -9.62
CA SER A 261 7.99 -9.99 -10.55
C SER A 261 6.85 -10.86 -11.09
N ASP A 262 5.69 -10.84 -10.42
CA ASP A 262 4.51 -11.55 -10.87
C ASP A 262 3.99 -10.99 -12.21
N PRO A 263 3.61 -11.85 -13.19
CA PRO A 263 3.15 -11.41 -14.50
C PRO A 263 1.98 -10.40 -14.47
N ALA A 264 1.15 -10.39 -13.41
CA ALA A 264 0.06 -9.43 -13.25
C ALA A 264 0.52 -7.97 -13.33
N TYR A 265 1.72 -7.65 -12.82
CA TYR A 265 2.29 -6.30 -12.82
C TYR A 265 2.88 -5.89 -14.18
N SER A 266 3.21 -6.87 -15.03
CA SER A 266 3.77 -6.63 -16.36
C SER A 266 2.73 -6.66 -17.48
N ALA A 267 1.49 -7.06 -17.17
CA ALA A 267 0.41 -7.18 -18.13
C ALA A 267 0.17 -5.84 -18.88
N PRO A 268 -0.08 -5.88 -20.20
CA PRO A 268 -0.49 -4.70 -20.94
C PRO A 268 -1.79 -4.13 -20.37
N SER A 269 -1.84 -2.80 -20.18
CA SER A 269 -3.01 -2.06 -19.73
C SER A 269 -2.96 -0.66 -20.33
N GLU A 270 -4.09 -0.17 -20.83
CA GLU A 270 -4.23 1.20 -21.35
C GLU A 270 -4.26 2.24 -20.22
N HIS A 271 -4.37 1.78 -18.97
CA HIS A 271 -4.43 2.62 -17.77
C HIS A 271 -3.28 2.28 -16.80
N ARG A 272 -2.15 1.76 -17.30
CA ARG A 272 -1.01 1.35 -16.46
C ARG A 272 -0.59 2.45 -15.47
N GLY A 273 -0.42 2.12 -14.20
CA GLY A 273 -0.07 3.09 -13.14
C GLY A 273 -1.22 3.96 -12.63
N GLU A 274 -2.43 3.86 -13.21
CA GLU A 274 -3.65 4.52 -12.74
C GLU A 274 -4.40 3.62 -11.74
N GLN A 275 -4.86 4.15 -10.61
CA GLN A 275 -5.62 3.43 -9.58
C GLN A 275 -4.88 2.20 -9.02
N LEU A 276 -5.56 1.42 -8.18
CA LEU A 276 -5.06 0.12 -7.74
C LEU A 276 -5.10 -0.87 -8.91
N LEU A 277 -4.04 -1.66 -9.07
CA LEU A 277 -3.88 -2.64 -10.15
C LEU A 277 -5.09 -3.59 -10.24
N ILE A 278 -5.53 -4.15 -9.11
CA ILE A 278 -6.67 -5.09 -9.07
C ILE A 278 -7.96 -4.40 -9.53
N GLU A 279 -8.23 -3.18 -9.03
CA GLU A 279 -9.44 -2.43 -9.35
C GLU A 279 -9.47 -2.01 -10.81
N ARG A 280 -8.35 -1.50 -11.32
CA ARG A 280 -8.15 -1.16 -12.73
C ARG A 280 -8.36 -2.38 -13.62
N THR A 281 -7.68 -3.49 -13.35
CA THR A 281 -7.79 -4.71 -14.17
C THR A 281 -9.20 -5.31 -14.09
N ALA A 282 -9.87 -5.25 -12.94
CA ALA A 282 -11.27 -5.67 -12.82
C ALA A 282 -12.18 -4.85 -13.74
N LYS A 283 -12.01 -3.52 -13.75
CA LYS A 283 -12.75 -2.61 -14.63
C LYS A 283 -12.50 -2.93 -16.10
N GLU A 284 -11.26 -3.13 -16.50
CA GLU A 284 -10.88 -3.48 -17.88
C GLU A 284 -11.48 -4.82 -18.33
N LYS A 285 -11.63 -5.78 -17.42
CA LYS A 285 -12.22 -7.10 -17.69
C LYS A 285 -13.73 -7.17 -17.47
N GLY A 286 -14.37 -6.12 -16.97
CA GLY A 286 -15.79 -6.12 -16.61
C GLY A 286 -16.14 -7.06 -15.44
N ILE A 287 -15.23 -7.25 -14.49
CA ILE A 287 -15.40 -8.13 -13.32
C ILE A 287 -15.86 -7.30 -12.11
N ASP A 288 -16.96 -7.72 -11.48
CA ASP A 288 -17.44 -7.12 -10.23
C ASP A 288 -16.67 -7.68 -9.01
N ILE A 289 -15.66 -6.92 -8.58
CA ILE A 289 -14.90 -7.22 -7.37
C ILE A 289 -15.59 -6.76 -6.09
N TRP A 290 -16.62 -5.90 -6.18
CA TRP A 290 -17.31 -5.29 -5.04
C TRP A 290 -18.39 -6.15 -4.44
N LYS A 291 -19.01 -7.01 -5.24
CA LYS A 291 -19.98 -7.97 -4.74
C LYS A 291 -19.37 -8.80 -3.60
N ASP A 292 -20.01 -8.79 -2.44
CA ASP A 292 -19.61 -9.50 -1.22
C ASP A 292 -18.28 -9.03 -0.58
N ALA A 293 -17.65 -7.99 -1.12
CA ALA A 293 -16.47 -7.38 -0.51
C ALA A 293 -16.91 -6.47 0.67
N PRO A 294 -16.13 -6.43 1.77
CA PRO A 294 -16.41 -5.48 2.85
C PRO A 294 -16.27 -4.04 2.33
N ALA A 295 -17.14 -3.16 2.81
CA ALA A 295 -17.01 -1.74 2.57
C ALA A 295 -15.70 -1.22 3.16
N ASP A 296 -15.11 -0.23 2.50
CA ASP A 296 -14.04 0.54 3.11
C ASP A 296 -14.60 1.43 4.23
N VAL A 297 -13.71 1.95 5.05
CA VAL A 297 -14.06 2.86 6.14
C VAL A 297 -14.40 4.24 5.59
N ASP A 298 -15.51 4.82 6.06
CA ASP A 298 -15.85 6.22 5.79
C ASP A 298 -14.92 7.15 6.57
N ILE A 299 -14.06 7.86 5.85
CA ILE A 299 -13.12 8.85 6.40
C ILE A 299 -13.70 10.28 6.45
N SER A 300 -14.92 10.51 5.95
CA SER A 300 -15.52 11.85 5.88
C SER A 300 -15.81 12.47 7.25
N ASN A 301 -15.89 11.63 8.28
CA ASN A 301 -16.06 12.07 9.67
C ASN A 301 -14.80 12.73 10.25
N LEU A 302 -13.60 12.35 9.80
CA LEU A 302 -12.32 12.74 10.42
C LEU A 302 -12.15 14.27 10.49
N ALA A 303 -12.54 14.99 9.42
CA ALA A 303 -12.43 16.45 9.35
C ALA A 303 -13.26 17.19 10.42
N LYS A 304 -14.26 16.53 11.01
CA LYS A 304 -15.15 17.11 12.04
C LYS A 304 -14.73 16.75 13.46
N LEU A 305 -13.76 15.86 13.63
CA LEU A 305 -13.30 15.42 14.94
C LEU A 305 -12.35 16.44 15.56
N CYS A 306 -12.48 16.65 16.88
CA CYS A 306 -11.60 17.48 17.71
C CYS A 306 -11.44 18.95 17.25
N VAL A 307 -12.47 19.52 16.62
CA VAL A 307 -12.52 20.93 16.19
C VAL A 307 -12.69 21.85 17.39
#